data_AF-A0AAN8UVV4-F1
#
_entry.id   AF-A0AAN8UVV4-F1
#
_cell.length_a   1.000
_cell.length_b   1.000
_cell.length_c   1.000
_cell.angle_alpha   90.00
_cell.angle_beta   90.00
_cell.angle_gamma   90.00
#
_symmetry.space_group_name_H-M   'P 1'
#
loop_
_entity.id
_entity.type
_entity.pdbx_description
1 polymer ?
#
loop_
_entity_poly.entity_id
_entity_poly.type
_entity_poly.pdbx_seq_one_letter_code
_entity_poly.pdbx_strand_id
1 'polypeptide(L)'
;MVSKITRKTPTKSIKDCRNRCRKKSPAKNNVAAASSAVLASINKSFRSAHRKLTKIFSRLARITTPNRRKGFKVLKKCPQEDICKALRFENPLLPSLQSPAKRTIFLDLDETLIHSKTDPPPQKFDFIVRPKINGEIMTFYVLKRPGVDEFLEKLREKFEVIVFTAGLREYASLVLDQLDEKSVISHRLYRDSCKEIDGRFVKDLRNLGRDLKSLVIVDDNPNAYSFQPQNAIPIRPFTDNLEDCELWKLMEFLEGCDEFDDMRDAVKQFVS
;
A
#
# COMPACT_ATOMS: atom_id res chain seq x y z
N MET A 1 -71.87 -54.12 -14.63
CA MET A 1 -72.09 -53.08 -13.59
C MET A 1 -71.55 -51.76 -14.16
N VAL A 2 -72.28 -51.00 -14.99
CA VAL A 2 -73.46 -50.12 -14.70
C VAL A 2 -73.01 -48.97 -13.77
N SER A 3 -73.01 -47.67 -14.07
CA SER A 3 -73.34 -46.78 -15.22
C SER A 3 -72.82 -45.37 -14.82
N LYS A 4 -72.18 -44.57 -15.70
CA LYS A 4 -72.76 -43.54 -16.60
C LYS A 4 -73.22 -42.23 -15.89
N ILE A 5 -72.90 -41.09 -16.54
CA ILE A 5 -73.74 -39.85 -16.72
C ILE A 5 -73.33 -38.54 -15.99
N THR A 6 -72.65 -37.70 -16.77
CA THR A 6 -72.86 -36.27 -17.13
C THR A 6 -73.14 -35.13 -16.13
N ARG A 7 -72.35 -34.05 -16.33
CA ARG A 7 -72.64 -32.60 -16.47
C ARG A 7 -73.69 -31.94 -15.56
N LYS A 8 -73.28 -30.83 -14.92
CA LYS A 8 -73.83 -29.46 -15.11
C LYS A 8 -73.12 -28.43 -14.21
N THR A 9 -72.61 -27.36 -14.79
CA THR A 9 -72.49 -26.03 -14.14
C THR A 9 -73.87 -25.36 -14.12
N PRO A 10 -74.14 -24.48 -13.15
CA PRO A 10 -74.36 -23.07 -13.51
C PRO A 10 -73.91 -22.01 -12.47
N THR A 11 -73.31 -20.94 -13.03
CA THR A 11 -73.46 -19.49 -12.77
C THR A 11 -73.87 -18.86 -11.42
N LYS A 12 -73.01 -17.91 -11.00
CA LYS A 12 -73.24 -16.48 -10.57
C LYS A 12 -74.27 -16.14 -9.47
N SER A 13 -73.79 -15.38 -8.47
CA SER A 13 -74.40 -14.17 -7.84
C SER A 13 -73.57 -13.78 -6.60
N ILE A 14 -72.67 -12.78 -6.58
CA ILE A 14 -72.83 -11.31 -6.39
C ILE A 14 -73.85 -10.88 -5.30
N LYS A 15 -73.34 -10.05 -4.37
CA LYS A 15 -74.02 -9.12 -3.43
C LYS A 15 -74.74 -9.74 -2.22
N ASP A 16 -74.77 -9.18 -1.02
CA ASP A 16 -74.07 -8.07 -0.36
C ASP A 16 -74.53 -8.08 1.12
N CYS A 17 -73.88 -7.26 1.94
CA CYS A 17 -74.43 -6.60 3.14
C CYS A 17 -74.39 -7.25 4.55
N ARG A 18 -73.52 -6.61 5.37
CA ARG A 18 -73.80 -5.92 6.66
C ARG A 18 -73.94 -6.82 7.90
N ASN A 19 -73.06 -6.72 8.90
CA ASN A 19 -72.93 -5.66 9.91
C ASN A 19 -71.81 -6.12 10.87
N ARG A 20 -70.93 -5.33 11.51
CA ARG A 20 -71.16 -4.13 12.35
C ARG A 20 -69.78 -3.50 12.64
N CYS A 21 -69.72 -2.18 12.56
CA CYS A 21 -68.57 -1.36 12.87
C CYS A 21 -68.49 -1.11 14.38
N ARG A 22 -67.30 -1.24 15.01
CA ARG A 22 -66.97 -0.44 16.20
C ARG A 22 -65.55 0.11 16.08
N LYS A 23 -65.52 1.44 16.00
CA LYS A 23 -64.40 2.36 15.86
C LYS A 23 -63.33 2.17 16.95
N LYS A 24 -62.05 2.26 16.55
CA LYS A 24 -61.00 3.08 17.19
C LYS A 24 -59.85 3.29 16.20
N SER A 25 -59.49 4.55 15.94
CA SER A 25 -58.25 5.00 15.31
C SER A 25 -57.93 6.39 15.90
N PRO A 26 -56.70 6.94 15.85
CA PRO A 26 -55.50 6.45 15.16
C PRO A 26 -54.20 6.49 15.99
N ALA A 27 -53.19 5.71 15.60
CA ALA A 27 -51.79 6.08 15.80
C ALA A 27 -51.05 5.83 14.47
N LYS A 28 -50.89 6.90 13.70
CA LYS A 28 -49.97 6.95 12.56
C LYS A 28 -48.55 6.94 13.13
N ASN A 29 -47.75 5.93 12.80
CA ASN A 29 -46.30 6.10 12.76
C ASN A 29 -45.83 5.79 11.33
N ASN A 30 -45.62 6.89 10.61
CA ASN A 30 -44.92 6.94 9.34
C ASN A 30 -43.47 6.51 9.57
N VAL A 31 -43.08 5.29 9.19
CA VAL A 31 -41.67 4.94 8.97
C VAL A 31 -41.41 4.99 7.47
N ALA A 32 -41.59 6.18 6.90
CA ALA A 32 -41.29 6.47 5.51
C ALA A 32 -41.10 7.99 5.36
N ALA A 33 -39.99 8.51 5.90
CA ALA A 33 -39.34 9.77 5.53
C ALA A 33 -38.27 10.15 6.58
N ALA A 34 -37.35 9.24 6.91
CA ALA A 34 -36.08 9.65 7.50
C ALA A 34 -35.17 10.14 6.36
N SER A 35 -35.43 11.40 5.98
CA SER A 35 -34.55 12.35 5.31
C SER A 35 -33.57 11.79 4.28
N SER A 36 -34.01 11.76 3.02
CA SER A 36 -33.14 11.77 1.83
C SER A 36 -32.00 12.79 1.96
N ALA A 37 -32.19 13.90 2.69
CA ALA A 37 -31.15 14.88 3.01
C ALA A 37 -30.04 14.37 3.96
N VAL A 38 -30.34 13.47 4.90
CA VAL A 38 -29.34 12.88 5.82
C VAL A 38 -28.52 11.82 5.08
N LEU A 39 -29.18 10.96 4.28
CA LEU A 39 -28.49 10.03 3.38
C LEU A 39 -27.66 10.76 2.32
N ALA A 40 -28.16 11.87 1.77
CA ALA A 40 -27.39 12.71 0.85
C ALA A 40 -26.19 13.39 1.53
N SER A 41 -26.32 13.86 2.78
CA SER A 41 -25.21 14.42 3.55
C SER A 41 -24.15 13.39 3.92
N ILE A 42 -24.55 12.18 4.32
CA ILE A 42 -23.63 11.07 4.62
C ILE A 42 -22.91 10.64 3.34
N ASN A 43 -23.62 10.52 2.21
CA ASN A 43 -23.02 10.17 0.91
C ASN A 43 -22.14 11.31 0.35
N LYS A 44 -22.43 12.57 0.67
CA LYS A 44 -21.59 13.73 0.31
C LYS A 44 -20.33 13.82 1.19
N SER A 45 -20.42 13.44 2.47
CA SER A 45 -19.27 13.29 3.37
C SER A 45 -18.37 12.13 2.93
N PHE A 46 -18.96 10.97 2.60
CA PHE A 46 -18.26 9.80 2.10
C PHE A 46 -17.58 10.10 0.76
N ARG A 47 -18.26 10.74 -0.20
CA ARG A 47 -17.63 11.19 -1.47
C ARG A 47 -16.55 12.26 -1.28
N SER A 48 -16.63 13.08 -0.23
CA SER A 48 -15.61 14.10 0.09
C SER A 48 -14.35 13.47 0.71
N ALA A 49 -14.53 12.54 1.65
CA ALA A 49 -13.46 11.72 2.22
C ALA A 49 -12.82 10.83 1.14
N HIS A 50 -13.63 10.16 0.31
CA HIS A 50 -13.17 9.37 -0.82
C HIS A 50 -12.47 10.21 -1.89
N ARG A 51 -12.85 11.50 -2.11
CA ARG A 51 -12.12 12.45 -2.96
C ARG A 51 -10.81 12.96 -2.33
N LYS A 52 -10.69 12.99 -1.00
CA LYS A 52 -9.44 13.33 -0.31
C LYS A 52 -8.48 12.14 -0.27
N LEU A 53 -9.00 10.93 -0.08
CA LEU A 53 -8.26 9.66 -0.12
C LEU A 53 -7.85 9.28 -1.54
N THR A 54 -8.76 9.42 -2.52
CA THR A 54 -8.34 9.37 -3.93
C THR A 54 -7.44 10.54 -4.27
N LYS A 55 -7.44 11.72 -3.62
CA LYS A 55 -6.39 12.74 -3.83
C LYS A 55 -5.04 12.38 -3.20
N ILE A 56 -5.00 11.57 -2.15
CA ILE A 56 -3.76 11.02 -1.57
C ILE A 56 -3.11 10.04 -2.57
N PHE A 57 -3.90 9.22 -3.27
CA PHE A 57 -3.37 8.24 -4.23
C PHE A 57 -3.40 8.69 -5.72
N SER A 58 -4.31 9.57 -6.15
CA SER A 58 -4.40 10.07 -7.54
C SER A 58 -3.46 11.23 -7.84
N ARG A 59 -2.95 11.96 -6.83
CA ARG A 59 -1.83 12.89 -7.05
C ARG A 59 -0.52 12.17 -7.35
N LEU A 60 -0.42 10.87 -7.03
CA LEU A 60 0.70 10.02 -7.43
C LEU A 60 0.58 9.47 -8.86
N ALA A 61 -0.61 9.52 -9.49
CA ALA A 61 -0.83 8.78 -10.73
C ALA A 61 -1.22 9.60 -11.99
N ARG A 62 -1.58 10.89 -11.95
CA ARG A 62 -2.13 11.53 -13.18
C ARG A 62 -2.07 13.05 -13.40
N ILE A 63 -1.11 13.79 -12.83
CA ILE A 63 -0.79 15.16 -13.30
C ILE A 63 0.75 15.27 -13.25
N THR A 64 1.52 15.04 -14.31
CA THR A 64 1.36 15.46 -15.70
C THR A 64 1.92 14.41 -16.67
N THR A 65 1.13 13.95 -17.64
CA THR A 65 1.71 13.65 -18.95
C THR A 65 1.72 14.94 -19.77
N PRO A 66 2.91 15.38 -20.21
CA PRO A 66 3.06 15.84 -21.56
C PRO A 66 3.92 14.83 -22.31
N ASN A 67 3.49 14.58 -23.53
CA ASN A 67 4.16 13.77 -24.53
C ASN A 67 5.63 14.23 -24.71
N ARG A 68 6.52 13.26 -24.90
CA ARG A 68 7.89 13.32 -25.47
C ARG A 68 9.02 14.08 -24.72
N ARG A 69 10.08 13.28 -24.46
CA ARG A 69 11.52 13.62 -24.43
C ARG A 69 11.91 14.85 -23.59
N LYS A 70 12.29 14.63 -22.33
CA LYS A 70 13.41 15.32 -21.63
C LYS A 70 13.60 14.71 -20.23
N GLY A 71 14.86 14.46 -19.86
CA GLY A 71 15.27 13.72 -18.68
C GLY A 71 14.80 14.30 -17.35
N PHE A 72 14.77 13.44 -16.32
CA PHE A 72 14.52 13.81 -14.94
C PHE A 72 15.58 14.82 -14.46
N LYS A 73 15.15 15.97 -13.95
CA LYS A 73 16.05 16.92 -13.28
C LYS A 73 16.26 16.45 -11.84
N VAL A 74 17.44 15.90 -11.58
CA VAL A 74 17.98 15.67 -10.23
C VAL A 74 17.94 16.99 -9.46
N LEU A 75 17.46 16.97 -8.22
CA LEU A 75 17.45 18.14 -7.35
C LEU A 75 18.88 18.66 -7.15
N LYS A 76 19.05 19.98 -7.26
CA LYS A 76 20.35 20.64 -7.09
C LYS A 76 20.83 20.42 -5.65
N LYS A 77 22.08 19.99 -5.51
CA LYS A 77 22.77 19.73 -4.23
C LYS A 77 22.61 20.93 -3.29
N CYS A 78 22.05 20.71 -2.11
CA CYS A 78 21.99 21.71 -1.05
C CYS A 78 23.42 22.05 -0.58
N PRO A 79 23.75 23.31 -0.22
CA PRO A 79 25.08 23.65 0.29
C PRO A 79 25.42 22.81 1.53
N GLN A 80 26.63 22.27 1.57
CA GLN A 80 27.18 21.67 2.79
C GLN A 80 27.41 22.79 3.80
N GLU A 81 26.56 22.88 4.81
CA GLU A 81 26.85 23.68 5.99
C GLU A 81 27.80 22.88 6.89
N ASP A 82 29.09 23.19 6.74
CA ASP A 82 30.13 22.82 7.69
C ASP A 82 30.01 23.69 8.96
N ILE A 83 29.28 23.21 9.98
CA ILE A 83 29.43 23.72 11.36
C ILE A 83 29.42 22.55 12.37
N CYS A 84 30.64 22.27 12.85
CA CYS A 84 31.05 21.68 14.13
C CYS A 84 30.37 20.40 14.68
N LYS A 85 31.16 19.31 14.56
CA LYS A 85 31.21 18.14 15.46
C LYS A 85 31.27 18.57 16.94
N ALA A 86 30.15 18.54 17.64
CA ALA A 86 30.11 18.43 19.09
C ALA A 86 28.78 17.79 19.52
N LEU A 87 28.85 16.51 19.88
CA LEU A 87 27.91 15.81 20.75
C LEU A 87 26.41 16.01 20.47
N ARG A 88 25.94 15.43 19.36
CA ARG A 88 24.59 14.86 19.36
C ARG A 88 24.73 13.34 19.28
N PHE A 89 24.76 12.70 20.44
CA PHE A 89 24.29 11.31 20.54
C PHE A 89 22.77 11.36 20.30
N GLU A 90 22.36 11.58 19.05
CA GLU A 90 21.02 11.13 18.69
C GLU A 90 21.08 9.61 18.73
N ASN A 91 20.25 9.01 19.58
CA ASN A 91 20.10 7.56 19.57
C ASN A 91 19.74 7.16 18.14
N PRO A 92 20.47 6.21 17.53
CA PRO A 92 20.16 5.77 16.18
C PRO A 92 18.72 5.27 16.12
N LEU A 93 18.04 5.53 15.00
CA LEU A 93 16.64 5.15 14.84
C LEU A 93 16.43 3.62 14.96
N LEU A 94 17.45 2.85 14.56
CA LEU A 94 17.46 1.40 14.65
C LEU A 94 18.33 0.95 15.83
N PRO A 95 18.00 -0.18 16.47
CA PRO A 95 18.87 -0.79 17.47
C PRO A 95 20.20 -1.26 16.83
N SER A 96 21.15 -1.62 17.69
CA SER A 96 22.43 -2.19 17.26
C SER A 96 22.22 -3.46 16.42
N LEU A 97 23.06 -3.64 15.40
CA LEU A 97 23.07 -4.85 14.57
C LEU A 97 23.24 -6.10 15.44
N GLN A 98 22.38 -7.10 15.22
CA GLN A 98 22.52 -8.40 15.85
C GLN A 98 23.71 -9.19 15.27
N SER A 99 24.03 -8.95 14.00
CA SER A 99 25.17 -9.58 13.31
C SER A 99 26.00 -8.49 12.61
N PRO A 100 27.14 -8.07 13.19
CA PRO A 100 27.97 -7.00 12.64
C PRO A 100 28.56 -7.29 11.26
N ALA A 101 28.60 -8.56 10.86
CA ALA A 101 29.10 -9.00 9.55
C ALA A 101 28.08 -8.84 8.43
N LYS A 102 26.78 -8.71 8.76
CA LYS A 102 25.73 -8.56 7.75
C LYS A 102 25.68 -7.13 7.22
N ARG A 103 25.50 -7.01 5.91
CA ARG A 103 25.15 -5.76 5.24
C ARG A 103 23.67 -5.45 5.46
N THR A 104 23.26 -4.19 5.30
CA THR A 104 21.85 -3.80 5.46
C THR A 104 21.22 -3.51 4.11
N ILE A 105 20.03 -4.08 3.86
CA ILE A 105 19.21 -3.75 2.69
C ILE A 105 17.91 -3.09 3.14
N PHE A 106 17.68 -1.89 2.64
CA PHE A 106 16.41 -1.19 2.78
C PHE A 106 15.53 -1.50 1.57
N LEU A 107 14.32 -1.96 1.79
CA LEU A 107 13.34 -2.26 0.75
C LEU A 107 12.15 -1.31 0.88
N ASP A 108 11.74 -0.67 -0.22
CA ASP A 108 10.40 -0.09 -0.29
C ASP A 108 9.30 -1.18 -0.36
N LEU A 109 8.04 -0.80 -0.14
CA LEU A 109 6.92 -1.73 -0.10
C LEU A 109 6.04 -1.64 -1.35
N ASP A 110 5.19 -0.60 -1.43
CA ASP A 110 4.27 -0.41 -2.56
C ASP A 110 5.05 -0.13 -3.84
N GLU A 111 4.61 -0.68 -4.97
CA GLU A 111 5.27 -0.64 -6.29
C GLU A 111 6.68 -1.27 -6.35
N THR A 112 7.23 -1.72 -5.22
CA THR A 112 8.53 -2.42 -5.15
C THR A 112 8.38 -3.90 -4.84
N LEU A 113 7.72 -4.28 -3.73
CA LEU A 113 7.49 -5.69 -3.34
C LEU A 113 6.06 -6.15 -3.61
N ILE A 114 5.10 -5.23 -3.58
CA ILE A 114 3.67 -5.49 -3.76
C ILE A 114 3.03 -4.35 -4.56
N HIS A 115 1.83 -4.57 -5.07
CA HIS A 115 0.95 -3.51 -5.58
C HIS A 115 -0.41 -3.64 -4.92
N SER A 116 -0.99 -2.52 -4.49
CA SER A 116 -2.29 -2.52 -3.79
C SER A 116 -3.33 -1.66 -4.49
N LYS A 117 -4.58 -2.12 -4.45
CA LYS A 117 -5.74 -1.40 -5.01
C LYS A 117 -6.87 -1.35 -4.00
N THR A 118 -7.64 -0.27 -4.04
CA THR A 118 -8.90 -0.16 -3.30
C THR A 118 -10.09 -0.61 -4.15
N ASP A 119 -11.28 -0.60 -3.58
CA ASP A 119 -12.53 -0.88 -4.31
C ASP A 119 -12.66 -0.07 -5.62
N PRO A 120 -13.22 -0.68 -6.69
CA PRO A 120 -13.73 -2.05 -6.74
C PRO A 120 -12.62 -3.12 -6.74
N PRO A 121 -12.91 -4.37 -6.31
CA PRO A 121 -11.93 -5.46 -6.30
C PRO A 121 -11.28 -5.65 -7.69
N PRO A 122 -9.95 -5.80 -7.76
CA PRO A 122 -9.29 -6.17 -9.01
C PRO A 122 -9.59 -7.64 -9.36
N GLN A 123 -9.32 -8.01 -10.62
CA GLN A 123 -9.49 -9.39 -11.08
C GLN A 123 -8.53 -10.37 -10.37
N LYS A 124 -7.35 -9.89 -9.98
CA LYS A 124 -6.31 -10.68 -9.31
C LYS A 124 -5.78 -9.92 -8.11
N PHE A 125 -5.58 -10.63 -7.01
CA PHE A 125 -4.94 -10.21 -5.78
C PHE A 125 -4.59 -11.49 -4.99
N ASP A 126 -3.61 -11.42 -4.10
CA ASP A 126 -3.18 -12.55 -3.26
C ASP A 126 -3.87 -12.51 -1.89
N PHE A 127 -4.00 -11.32 -1.29
CA PHE A 127 -4.64 -11.17 0.01
C PHE A 127 -5.29 -9.78 0.18
N ILE A 128 -6.04 -9.62 1.26
CA ILE A 128 -6.79 -8.40 1.58
C ILE A 128 -6.36 -7.91 2.95
N VAL A 129 -6.10 -6.61 3.07
CA VAL A 129 -5.90 -5.94 4.36
C VAL A 129 -6.96 -4.87 4.60
N ARG A 130 -7.33 -4.65 5.86
CA ARG A 130 -8.38 -3.72 6.27
C ARG A 130 -7.93 -2.74 7.35
N PRO A 131 -7.01 -1.83 7.05
CA PRO A 131 -6.53 -0.84 8.01
C PRO A 131 -7.64 0.14 8.41
N LYS A 132 -7.60 0.56 9.69
CA LYS A 132 -8.42 1.66 10.19
C LYS A 132 -7.61 2.96 10.12
N ILE A 133 -7.92 3.80 9.15
CA ILE A 133 -7.22 5.07 8.90
C ILE A 133 -8.19 6.21 9.18
N ASN A 134 -7.82 7.12 10.09
CA ASN A 134 -8.68 8.25 10.50
C ASN A 134 -10.10 7.83 10.94
N GLY A 135 -10.23 6.66 11.55
CA GLY A 135 -11.51 6.13 12.01
C GLY A 135 -12.30 5.34 10.97
N GLU A 136 -11.91 5.38 9.70
CA GLU A 136 -12.56 4.66 8.61
C GLU A 136 -11.80 3.37 8.30
N ILE A 137 -12.54 2.27 8.08
CA ILE A 137 -11.95 1.01 7.62
C ILE A 137 -11.91 1.06 6.10
N MET A 138 -10.72 0.91 5.54
CA MET A 138 -10.50 0.84 4.10
C MET A 138 -10.16 -0.58 3.69
N THR A 139 -10.61 -1.04 2.52
CA THR A 139 -10.23 -2.35 1.98
C THR A 139 -9.14 -2.17 0.93
N PHE A 140 -8.02 -2.87 1.09
CA PHE A 140 -6.96 -2.96 0.09
C PHE A 140 -6.79 -4.40 -0.38
N TYR A 141 -6.81 -4.58 -1.69
CA TYR A 141 -6.51 -5.81 -2.40
C TYR A 141 -5.03 -5.77 -2.79
N VAL A 142 -4.23 -6.68 -2.25
CA VAL A 142 -2.78 -6.68 -2.40
C VAL A 142 -2.37 -7.80 -3.34
N LEU A 143 -1.60 -7.43 -4.35
CA LEU A 143 -0.94 -8.36 -5.26
C LEU A 143 0.56 -8.38 -4.95
N LYS A 144 1.11 -9.56 -4.77
CA LYS A 144 2.53 -9.80 -4.57
C LYS A 144 3.27 -9.63 -5.88
N ARG A 145 4.43 -8.98 -5.83
CA ARG A 145 5.32 -8.97 -6.99
C ARG A 145 5.85 -10.39 -7.22
N PRO A 146 5.86 -10.88 -8.48
CA PRO A 146 6.45 -12.18 -8.79
C PRO A 146 7.87 -12.30 -8.20
N GLY A 147 8.14 -13.41 -7.51
CA GLY A 147 9.43 -13.71 -6.89
C GLY A 147 9.66 -13.12 -5.48
N VAL A 148 8.69 -12.39 -4.90
CA VAL A 148 8.89 -11.70 -3.60
C VAL A 148 9.23 -12.64 -2.43
N ASP A 149 8.63 -13.83 -2.38
CA ASP A 149 8.89 -14.79 -1.30
C ASP A 149 10.32 -15.36 -1.38
N GLU A 150 10.71 -15.77 -2.59
CA GLU A 150 12.06 -16.26 -2.87
C GLU A 150 13.10 -15.16 -2.61
N PHE A 151 12.80 -13.93 -3.03
CA PHE A 151 13.65 -12.77 -2.80
C PHE A 151 13.90 -12.52 -1.32
N LEU A 152 12.86 -12.43 -0.49
CA LEU A 152 13.01 -12.22 0.95
C LEU A 152 13.82 -13.37 1.58
N GLU A 153 13.53 -14.61 1.22
CA GLU A 153 14.26 -15.76 1.75
C GLU A 153 15.75 -15.73 1.41
N LYS A 154 16.11 -15.40 0.16
CA LYS A 154 17.50 -15.23 -0.27
C LYS A 154 18.23 -14.12 0.49
N LEU A 155 17.56 -13.02 0.79
CA LEU A 155 18.16 -11.92 1.55
C LEU A 155 18.49 -12.29 3.00
N ARG A 156 17.70 -13.20 3.62
CA ARG A 156 17.84 -13.59 5.03
C ARG A 156 19.27 -14.01 5.39
N GLU A 157 19.98 -14.65 4.47
CA GLU A 157 21.30 -15.22 4.71
C GLU A 157 22.37 -14.12 4.80
N LYS A 158 22.36 -13.17 3.86
CA LYS A 158 23.44 -12.19 3.68
C LYS A 158 23.15 -10.82 4.29
N PHE A 159 21.87 -10.46 4.42
CA PHE A 159 21.47 -9.11 4.80
C PHE A 159 20.67 -9.07 6.10
N GLU A 160 20.80 -7.93 6.78
CA GLU A 160 19.75 -7.40 7.63
C GLU A 160 18.71 -6.72 6.73
N VAL A 161 17.51 -7.29 6.69
CA VAL A 161 16.42 -6.80 5.83
C VAL A 161 15.56 -5.81 6.60
N ILE A 162 15.43 -4.59 6.07
CA ILE A 162 14.63 -3.53 6.66
C ILE A 162 13.64 -3.03 5.62
N VAL A 163 12.34 -3.09 5.92
CA VAL A 163 11.36 -2.38 5.09
C VAL A 163 11.33 -0.93 5.53
N PHE A 164 11.55 -0.01 4.60
CA PHE A 164 11.42 1.43 4.82
C PHE A 164 10.46 1.98 3.79
N THR A 165 9.21 2.20 4.18
CA THR A 165 8.12 2.63 3.30
C THR A 165 7.67 4.05 3.61
N ALA A 166 7.26 4.79 2.58
CA ALA A 166 6.50 6.03 2.75
C ALA A 166 5.00 5.77 3.04
N GLY A 167 4.58 4.52 3.23
CA GLY A 167 3.24 4.11 3.62
C GLY A 167 2.91 4.38 5.09
N LEU A 168 1.63 4.53 5.39
CA LEU A 168 1.15 4.64 6.77
C LEU A 168 1.32 3.30 7.50
N ARG A 169 1.68 3.37 8.79
CA ARG A 169 1.90 2.19 9.64
C ARG A 169 0.67 1.29 9.68
N GLU A 170 -0.51 1.86 9.83
CA GLU A 170 -1.79 1.13 9.95
C GLU A 170 -2.05 0.21 8.77
N TYR A 171 -1.61 0.62 7.57
CA TYR A 171 -1.72 -0.16 6.34
C TYR A 171 -0.52 -1.10 6.17
N ALA A 172 0.69 -0.54 6.16
CA ALA A 172 1.88 -1.30 5.82
C ALA A 172 2.18 -2.41 6.83
N SER A 173 1.86 -2.23 8.12
CA SER A 173 2.06 -3.30 9.11
C SER A 173 1.22 -4.53 8.77
N LEU A 174 -0.05 -4.34 8.39
CA LEU A 174 -0.94 -5.45 8.01
C LEU A 174 -0.48 -6.16 6.75
N VAL A 175 0.07 -5.42 5.78
CA VAL A 175 0.64 -6.01 4.56
C VAL A 175 1.86 -6.85 4.91
N LEU A 176 2.78 -6.29 5.71
CA LEU A 176 4.01 -6.97 6.09
C LEU A 176 3.78 -8.19 6.97
N ASP A 177 2.73 -8.18 7.81
CA ASP A 177 2.34 -9.35 8.60
C ASP A 177 1.86 -10.52 7.73
N GLN A 178 1.28 -10.24 6.57
CA GLN A 178 0.87 -11.26 5.59
C GLN A 178 2.01 -11.63 4.64
N LEU A 179 2.91 -10.70 4.32
CA LEU A 179 3.99 -10.91 3.37
C LEU A 179 5.17 -11.68 3.97
N ASP A 180 5.53 -11.40 5.24
CA ASP A 180 6.75 -11.91 5.88
C ASP A 180 6.46 -13.08 6.84
N GLU A 181 5.90 -14.16 6.29
CA GLU A 181 5.56 -15.37 7.07
C GLU A 181 6.78 -16.00 7.76
N LYS A 182 7.96 -15.87 7.15
CA LYS A 182 9.22 -16.46 7.64
C LYS A 182 10.00 -15.55 8.60
N SER A 183 9.47 -14.37 8.94
CA SER A 183 10.12 -13.38 9.82
C SER A 183 11.54 -13.03 9.37
N VAL A 184 11.70 -12.74 8.07
CA VAL A 184 12.95 -12.28 7.45
C VAL A 184 13.21 -10.81 7.80
N ILE A 185 12.16 -9.99 7.86
CA ILE A 185 12.29 -8.54 8.03
C ILE A 185 12.67 -8.23 9.47
N SER A 186 13.87 -7.68 9.66
CA SER A 186 14.42 -7.34 10.98
C SER A 186 13.76 -6.09 11.56
N HIS A 187 13.52 -5.08 10.73
CA HIS A 187 12.92 -3.80 11.15
C HIS A 187 11.95 -3.24 10.11
N ARG A 188 10.99 -2.45 10.58
CA ARG A 188 9.95 -1.81 9.76
C ARG A 188 9.91 -0.32 10.08
N LEU A 189 10.26 0.51 9.09
CA LEU A 189 10.20 1.97 9.13
C LEU A 189 9.07 2.43 8.21
N TYR A 190 8.21 3.31 8.72
CA TYR A 190 7.02 3.77 8.01
C TYR A 190 7.14 5.26 7.69
N ARG A 191 6.03 5.86 7.22
CA ARG A 191 5.97 7.29 6.85
C ARG A 191 6.48 8.23 7.94
N ASP A 192 6.24 7.92 9.21
CA ASP A 192 6.71 8.69 10.36
C ASP A 192 8.25 8.75 10.48
N SER A 193 8.96 7.80 9.87
CA SER A 193 10.42 7.78 9.78
C SER A 193 10.98 8.53 8.57
N CYS A 194 10.14 8.95 7.62
CA CYS A 194 10.57 9.71 6.45
C CYS A 194 10.73 11.21 6.78
N LYS A 195 11.60 11.90 6.03
CA LYS A 195 11.65 13.37 6.01
C LYS A 195 10.72 13.89 4.94
N GLU A 196 9.79 14.77 5.31
CA GLU A 196 8.93 15.45 4.35
C GLU A 196 9.60 16.71 3.81
N ILE A 197 9.82 16.77 2.50
CA ILE A 197 10.48 17.90 1.80
C ILE A 197 9.64 18.25 0.59
N ASP A 198 9.08 19.46 0.55
CA ASP A 198 8.21 19.94 -0.52
C ASP A 198 7.07 18.97 -0.86
N GLY A 199 6.47 18.36 0.17
CA GLY A 199 5.40 17.37 0.04
C GLY A 199 5.83 16.01 -0.51
N ARG A 200 7.13 15.71 -0.54
CA ARG A 200 7.70 14.39 -0.88
C ARG A 200 8.31 13.75 0.36
N PHE A 201 8.22 12.43 0.45
CA PHE A 201 8.86 11.66 1.52
C PHE A 201 10.24 11.18 1.08
N VAL A 202 11.27 11.54 1.84
CA VAL A 202 12.67 11.16 1.63
C VAL A 202 13.12 10.25 2.77
N LYS A 203 13.73 9.12 2.42
CA LYS A 203 14.27 8.10 3.31
C LYS A 203 15.74 8.41 3.58
N ASP A 204 16.01 9.20 4.62
CA ASP A 204 17.38 9.63 4.95
C ASP A 204 18.15 8.53 5.69
N LEU A 205 19.19 8.00 5.06
CA LEU A 205 19.95 6.86 5.58
C LEU A 205 21.03 7.25 6.62
N ARG A 206 21.38 8.54 6.77
CA ARG A 206 22.55 9.00 7.54
C ARG A 206 22.49 8.77 9.06
N ASN A 207 21.30 8.61 9.64
CA ASN A 207 21.11 8.51 11.09
C ASN A 207 20.42 7.21 11.53
N LEU A 208 20.51 6.17 10.70
CA LEU A 208 19.90 4.87 10.98
C LEU A 208 20.82 3.94 11.81
N GLY A 209 22.02 4.39 12.16
CA GLY A 209 22.98 3.56 12.90
C GLY A 209 23.56 2.42 12.05
N ARG A 210 23.72 2.65 10.75
CA ARG A 210 24.32 1.72 9.78
C ARG A 210 25.38 2.48 8.97
N ASP A 211 26.46 1.81 8.59
CA ASP A 211 27.48 2.42 7.74
C ASP A 211 26.97 2.52 6.30
N LEU A 212 27.04 3.71 5.70
CA LEU A 212 26.65 3.95 4.31
C LEU A 212 27.49 3.13 3.32
N LYS A 213 28.65 2.60 3.70
CA LYS A 213 29.44 1.69 2.87
C LYS A 213 28.85 0.28 2.81
N SER A 214 28.12 -0.13 3.83
CA SER A 214 27.62 -1.51 3.99
C SER A 214 26.11 -1.63 3.81
N LEU A 215 25.46 -0.61 3.22
CA LEU A 215 24.02 -0.62 3.00
C LEU A 215 23.60 -0.15 1.60
N VAL A 216 22.45 -0.63 1.17
CA VAL A 216 21.75 -0.21 -0.05
C VAL A 216 20.27 0.00 0.20
N ILE A 217 19.62 0.77 -0.68
CA ILE A 217 18.17 0.95 -0.71
C ILE A 217 17.61 0.57 -2.08
N VAL A 218 16.54 -0.21 -2.10
CA VAL A 218 15.80 -0.62 -3.31
C VAL A 218 14.44 0.05 -3.27
N ASP A 219 14.15 0.86 -4.28
CA ASP A 219 12.97 1.73 -4.32
C ASP A 219 12.69 2.16 -5.76
N ASP A 220 11.42 2.17 -6.16
CA ASP A 220 11.00 2.54 -7.50
C ASP A 220 10.91 4.07 -7.71
N ASN A 221 10.94 4.86 -6.63
CA ASN A 221 10.79 6.31 -6.66
C ASN A 221 12.13 7.04 -6.37
N PRO A 222 12.75 7.69 -7.39
CA PRO A 222 14.00 8.44 -7.23
C PRO A 222 14.00 9.54 -6.18
N ASN A 223 12.84 10.06 -5.79
CA ASN A 223 12.77 11.07 -4.74
C ASN A 223 13.02 10.47 -3.36
N ALA A 224 12.65 9.21 -3.14
CA ALA A 224 12.73 8.55 -1.84
C ALA A 224 14.19 8.45 -1.36
N TYR A 225 15.14 8.22 -2.25
CA TYR A 225 16.57 8.12 -1.94
C TYR A 225 17.40 9.33 -2.38
N SER A 226 16.76 10.47 -2.60
CA SER A 226 17.41 11.69 -3.13
C SER A 226 18.62 12.18 -2.31
N PHE A 227 18.73 11.81 -1.03
CA PHE A 227 19.84 12.17 -0.16
C PHE A 227 21.05 11.22 -0.27
N GLN A 228 20.85 9.98 -0.73
CA GLN A 228 21.90 8.98 -0.91
C GLN A 228 21.71 8.20 -2.22
N PRO A 229 21.71 8.88 -3.40
CA PRO A 229 21.48 8.21 -4.68
C PRO A 229 22.54 7.15 -5.01
N GLN A 230 23.77 7.30 -4.51
CA GLN A 230 24.84 6.31 -4.69
C GLN A 230 24.61 4.99 -3.93
N ASN A 231 23.69 4.97 -2.96
CA ASN A 231 23.30 3.76 -2.23
C ASN A 231 22.05 3.11 -2.84
N ALA A 232 21.45 3.72 -3.85
CA ALA A 232 20.16 3.30 -4.36
C ALA A 232 20.31 2.36 -5.55
N ILE A 233 19.57 1.25 -5.51
CA ILE A 233 19.35 0.35 -6.62
C ILE A 233 17.96 0.67 -7.17
N PRO A 234 17.85 1.40 -8.29
CA PRO A 234 16.55 1.70 -8.89
C PRO A 234 15.90 0.40 -9.36
N ILE A 235 14.61 0.25 -9.09
CA ILE A 235 13.81 -0.88 -9.58
C ILE A 235 12.62 -0.35 -10.36
N ARG A 236 12.20 -1.04 -11.42
CA ARG A 236 11.00 -0.62 -12.15
C ARG A 236 9.77 -0.77 -11.24
N PRO A 237 8.83 0.21 -11.23
CA PRO A 237 7.59 0.07 -10.48
C PRO A 237 6.78 -1.13 -10.96
N PHE A 238 6.26 -1.90 -10.02
CA PHE A 238 5.40 -3.05 -10.23
C PHE A 238 3.93 -2.62 -10.28
N THR A 239 3.28 -2.88 -11.42
CA THR A 239 1.87 -2.57 -11.67
C THR A 239 1.17 -3.76 -12.33
N ASP A 240 0.85 -4.79 -11.55
CA ASP A 240 0.10 -6.00 -11.93
C ASP A 240 0.68 -6.89 -13.06
N ASN A 241 1.90 -6.62 -13.53
CA ASN A 241 2.51 -7.44 -14.56
C ASN A 241 3.05 -8.75 -13.97
N LEU A 242 2.33 -9.87 -14.14
CA LEU A 242 2.77 -11.17 -13.62
C LEU A 242 4.01 -11.75 -14.32
N GLU A 243 4.38 -11.20 -15.47
CA GLU A 243 5.63 -11.52 -16.18
C GLU A 243 6.80 -10.59 -15.75
N ASP A 244 6.62 -9.81 -14.68
CA ASP A 244 7.71 -9.01 -14.08
C ASP A 244 8.80 -9.94 -13.55
N CYS A 245 10.06 -9.68 -13.91
CA CYS A 245 11.21 -10.47 -13.44
C CYS A 245 12.23 -9.65 -12.63
N GLU A 246 11.87 -8.44 -12.16
CA GLU A 246 12.85 -7.50 -11.62
C GLU A 246 13.47 -7.97 -10.29
N LEU A 247 12.70 -8.67 -9.45
CA LEU A 247 13.24 -9.22 -8.20
C LEU A 247 14.28 -10.32 -8.44
N TRP A 248 14.13 -11.14 -9.48
CA TRP A 248 15.16 -12.13 -9.83
C TRP A 248 16.45 -11.49 -10.35
N LYS A 249 16.35 -10.44 -11.18
CA LYS A 249 17.54 -9.67 -11.60
C LYS A 249 18.27 -9.06 -10.41
N LEU A 250 17.50 -8.57 -9.43
CA LEU A 250 18.05 -8.02 -8.20
C LEU A 250 18.74 -9.10 -7.36
N MET A 251 18.19 -10.32 -7.28
CA MET A 251 18.86 -11.45 -6.61
C MET A 251 20.22 -11.77 -7.25
N GLU A 252 20.27 -11.88 -8.58
CA GLU A 252 21.51 -12.15 -9.31
C GLU A 252 22.59 -11.10 -9.01
N PHE A 253 22.21 -9.82 -8.97
CA PHE A 253 23.12 -8.75 -8.58
C PHE A 253 23.61 -8.88 -7.11
N LEU A 254 22.68 -9.11 -6.18
CA LEU A 254 23.02 -9.19 -4.76
C LEU A 254 23.86 -10.43 -4.43
N GLU A 255 23.77 -11.50 -5.24
CA GLU A 255 24.66 -12.65 -5.09
C GLU A 255 26.12 -12.31 -5.37
N GLY A 256 26.40 -11.42 -6.34
CA GLY A 256 27.75 -10.97 -6.71
C GLY A 256 28.31 -9.79 -5.90
N CYS A 257 27.50 -9.16 -5.04
CA CYS A 257 27.95 -7.95 -4.35
C CYS A 257 29.01 -8.19 -3.28
N ASP A 258 29.22 -9.43 -2.83
CA ASP A 258 30.21 -9.79 -1.80
C ASP A 258 31.66 -9.48 -2.23
N GLU A 259 31.91 -9.30 -3.53
CA GLU A 259 33.22 -8.93 -4.10
C GLU A 259 33.64 -7.47 -3.81
N PHE A 260 32.71 -6.64 -3.32
CA PHE A 260 32.95 -5.21 -3.11
C PHE A 260 33.03 -4.88 -1.61
N ASP A 261 34.06 -4.15 -1.19
CA ASP A 261 34.15 -3.63 0.18
C ASP A 261 33.13 -2.52 0.46
N ASP A 262 32.80 -1.73 -0.56
CA ASP A 262 31.82 -0.63 -0.51
C ASP A 262 30.66 -0.94 -1.46
N MET A 263 29.46 -1.11 -0.89
CA MET A 263 28.26 -1.43 -1.67
C MET A 263 27.94 -0.39 -2.73
N ARG A 264 28.41 0.86 -2.58
CA ARG A 264 28.19 1.92 -3.57
C ARG A 264 28.94 1.66 -4.87
N ASP A 265 30.06 0.94 -4.80
CA ASP A 265 30.80 0.51 -5.99
C ASP A 265 30.06 -0.63 -6.70
N ALA A 266 29.49 -1.58 -5.95
CA ALA A 266 28.62 -2.61 -6.50
C ALA A 266 27.39 -2.01 -7.21
N VAL A 267 26.70 -1.06 -6.54
CA VAL A 267 25.56 -0.34 -7.12
C VAL A 267 25.94 0.37 -8.42
N LYS A 268 27.10 1.04 -8.43
CA LYS A 268 27.59 1.72 -9.63
C LYS A 268 27.77 0.75 -10.79
N GLN A 269 28.32 -0.45 -10.56
CA GLN A 269 28.49 -1.46 -11.59
C GLN A 269 27.15 -2.01 -12.12
N PHE A 270 26.15 -2.18 -11.25
CA PHE A 270 24.83 -2.67 -11.65
C PHE A 270 24.03 -1.66 -12.48
N VAL A 271 24.15 -0.38 -12.16
CA VAL A 271 23.38 0.70 -12.81
C VAL A 271 24.08 1.23 -14.07
N SER A 272 25.34 0.85 -14.31
CA SER A 272 26.13 1.25 -15.50
C SER A 272 25.68 0.51 -16.76
#